data_AF-A0A7X8GB96-F1
#
_entry.id   AF-A0A7X8GB96-F1
#
_cell.length_a   1.000
_cell.length_b   1.000
_cell.length_c   1.000
_cell.angle_alpha   90.00
_cell.angle_beta   90.00
_cell.angle_gamma   90.00
#
_symmetry.space_group_name_H-M   'P 1'
#
loop_
_entity.id
_entity.type
_entity.pdbx_description
1 polymer ?
#
loop_
_entity_poly.entity_id
_entity_poly.type
_entity_poly.pdbx_seq_one_letter_code
_entity_poly.pdbx_strand_id
1 'polypeptide(L)'
;PYYAQKILEYRERLGGFAIPEQLLEIKGFDKDRLDGFYDRVFADTSFIRKINLKTASENQLANHLYIGRYLARCIIRYRDTADPDSCSVEHLVRHGILTQEQGQKIGWYLR
;
A
#
# COMPACT_ATOMS: atom_id res chain seq x y z
N PRO A 1 -3.96 23.55 8.94
CA PRO A 1 -2.56 23.49 8.48
C PRO A 1 -2.44 22.49 7.30
N TYR A 2 -1.81 22.89 6.18
CA TYR A 2 -1.83 22.12 4.92
C TYR A 2 -1.24 20.71 5.04
N TYR A 3 -0.03 20.57 5.59
CA TYR A 3 0.65 19.26 5.67
C TYR A 3 -0.02 18.28 6.63
N ALA A 4 -0.52 18.74 7.77
CA ALA A 4 -1.24 17.88 8.71
C ALA A 4 -2.46 17.22 8.04
N GLN A 5 -3.22 18.00 7.26
CA GLN A 5 -4.35 17.47 6.50
C GLN A 5 -3.88 16.46 5.44
N LYS A 6 -2.80 16.74 4.71
CA LYS A 6 -2.27 15.82 3.69
C LYS A 6 -1.75 14.52 4.28
N ILE A 7 -1.12 14.56 5.45
CA ILE A 7 -0.66 13.37 6.17
C ILE A 7 -1.85 12.49 6.57
N LEU A 8 -2.92 13.08 7.09
CA LEU A 8 -4.13 12.34 7.47
C LEU A 8 -4.83 11.74 6.24
N GLU A 9 -5.03 12.53 5.18
CA GLU A 9 -5.61 12.05 3.92
C GLU A 9 -4.81 10.90 3.30
N TYR A 10 -3.48 11.02 3.33
CA TYR A 10 -2.58 10.00 2.80
C TYR A 10 -2.63 8.72 3.64
N ARG A 11 -2.59 8.85 4.98
CA ARG A 11 -2.73 7.72 5.91
C ARG A 11 -4.01 6.93 5.69
N GLU A 12 -5.16 7.60 5.54
CA GLU A 12 -6.44 6.91 5.36
C GLU A 12 -6.50 6.14 4.03
N ARG A 13 -5.92 6.69 2.96
CA ARG A 13 -5.87 6.02 1.64
C ARG A 13 -4.85 4.88 1.58
N LEU A 14 -3.76 5.00 2.34
CA LEU A 14 -2.73 3.99 2.45
C LEU A 14 -3.16 2.87 3.42
N GLY A 15 -4.03 3.16 4.38
CA GLY A 15 -4.44 2.21 5.42
C GLY A 15 -3.50 2.18 6.63
N GLY A 16 -2.64 3.18 6.80
CA GLY A 16 -1.61 3.25 7.85
C GLY A 16 -0.22 3.44 7.26
N PHE A 17 0.72 3.98 8.03
CA PHE A 17 2.12 4.06 7.60
C PHE A 17 2.87 2.82 8.07
N ALA A 18 3.60 2.18 7.16
CA ALA A 18 4.51 1.10 7.46
C ALA A 18 5.90 1.60 7.87
N ILE A 19 6.36 2.70 7.26
CA ILE A 19 7.65 3.34 7.55
C ILE A 19 7.54 4.88 7.48
N PRO A 20 8.37 5.64 8.22
CA PRO A 20 8.34 7.11 8.19
C PRO A 20 8.58 7.73 6.80
N GLU A 21 9.38 7.07 5.96
CA GLU A 21 9.78 7.55 4.63
C GLU A 21 8.60 7.69 3.66
N GLN A 22 7.46 7.02 3.95
CA GLN A 22 6.23 7.21 3.18
C GLN A 22 5.69 8.64 3.25
N LEU A 23 6.13 9.45 4.21
CA LEU A 23 5.85 10.88 4.23
C LEU A 23 6.45 11.60 3.01
N LEU A 24 7.57 11.13 2.47
CA LEU A 24 8.22 11.69 1.27
C LEU A 24 7.39 11.46 0.00
N GLU A 25 6.42 10.53 0.05
CA GLU A 25 5.50 10.30 -1.06
C GLU A 25 4.33 11.29 -1.08
N ILE A 26 4.20 12.12 -0.03
CA ILE A 26 3.20 13.20 0.03
C ILE A 26 3.71 14.39 -0.78
N LYS A 27 2.88 14.86 -1.73
CA LYS A 27 3.24 15.99 -2.59
C LYS A 27 3.62 17.23 -1.77
N GLY A 28 4.81 17.76 -2.05
CA GLY A 28 5.35 18.96 -1.40
C GLY A 28 6.01 18.70 -0.04
N PHE A 29 6.11 17.43 0.37
CA PHE A 29 6.91 17.01 1.50
C PHE A 29 8.30 16.60 1.00
N ASP A 30 9.34 17.26 1.49
CA ASP A 30 10.73 17.07 1.07
C ASP A 30 11.53 16.35 2.16
N LYS A 31 12.72 15.89 1.78
CA LYS A 31 13.61 15.16 2.69
C LYS A 31 14.14 16.05 3.81
N ASP A 32 14.50 17.30 3.50
CA ASP A 32 15.05 18.24 4.49
C ASP A 32 14.09 18.47 5.67
N ARG A 33 12.78 18.54 5.41
CA ARG A 33 11.78 18.60 6.48
C ARG A 33 11.77 17.33 7.30
N LEU A 34 11.72 16.17 6.65
CA LEU A 34 11.67 14.89 7.35
C LEU A 34 12.87 14.75 8.28
N ASP A 35 14.06 15.02 7.77
CA ASP A 35 15.32 14.92 8.50
C ASP A 35 15.33 15.84 9.75
N GLY A 36 14.67 17.01 9.67
CA GLY A 36 14.54 17.93 10.80
C GLY A 36 13.77 17.40 12.02
N PHE A 37 13.00 16.32 11.86
CA PHE A 37 12.26 15.70 12.97
C PHE A 37 12.18 14.17 12.89
N TYR A 38 13.02 13.54 12.06
CA TYR A 38 12.96 12.10 11.77
C TYR A 38 13.06 11.25 13.04
N ASP A 39 13.97 11.60 13.95
CA ASP A 39 14.17 10.91 15.24
C ASP A 39 12.95 10.92 16.17
N ARG A 40 11.92 11.73 15.85
CA ARG A 40 10.68 11.86 16.61
C ARG A 40 9.48 11.25 15.88
N VAL A 41 9.69 10.63 14.72
CA VAL A 41 8.65 9.98 13.91
C VAL A 41 8.83 8.48 13.95
N PHE A 42 7.77 7.77 14.28
CA PHE A 42 7.72 6.31 14.23
C PHE A 42 6.46 5.86 13.51
N ALA A 43 6.60 4.78 12.73
CA ALA A 43 5.49 4.13 12.08
C ALA A 43 5.08 2.91 12.91
N ASP A 44 3.88 2.95 13.50
CA ASP A 44 3.32 1.81 14.22
C ASP A 44 2.54 0.92 13.25
N THR A 45 3.16 -0.19 12.88
CA THR A 45 2.61 -1.15 11.92
C THR A 45 1.37 -1.89 12.45
N SER A 46 1.09 -1.86 13.76
CA SER A 46 -0.10 -2.50 14.34
C SER A 46 -1.40 -1.82 13.90
N PHE A 47 -1.35 -0.55 13.49
CA PHE A 47 -2.50 0.20 12.98
C PHE A 47 -2.76 0.01 11.49
N ILE A 48 -1.95 -0.81 10.79
CA ILE A 48 -2.12 -1.03 9.36
C ILE A 48 -3.37 -1.88 9.09
N ARG A 49 -4.30 -1.30 8.32
CA ARG A 49 -5.50 -1.97 7.82
C ARG A 49 -5.13 -2.86 6.65
N LYS A 50 -5.00 -4.16 6.90
CA LYS A 50 -4.71 -5.15 5.86
C LYS A 50 -5.95 -5.50 5.03
N ILE A 51 -5.77 -5.61 3.72
CA ILE A 51 -6.77 -6.04 2.75
C ILE A 51 -6.56 -7.53 2.49
N ASN A 52 -7.63 -8.32 2.63
CA ASN A 52 -7.60 -9.75 2.35
C ASN A 52 -7.59 -10.01 0.83
N LEU A 53 -6.48 -10.49 0.28
CA LEU A 53 -6.34 -10.68 -1.16
C LEU A 53 -7.36 -11.69 -1.71
N LYS A 54 -7.67 -12.73 -0.92
CA LYS A 54 -8.59 -13.80 -1.31
C LYS A 54 -10.05 -13.35 -1.38
N THR A 55 -10.46 -12.39 -0.54
CA THR A 55 -11.88 -12.00 -0.40
C THR A 55 -12.19 -10.56 -0.78
N ALA A 56 -11.19 -9.71 -0.98
CA ALA A 56 -11.41 -8.30 -1.30
C ALA A 56 -12.08 -8.10 -2.67
N SER A 57 -12.96 -7.12 -2.75
CA SER A 57 -13.55 -6.68 -4.02
C SER A 57 -12.56 -5.85 -4.84
N GLU A 58 -12.79 -5.75 -6.16
CA GLU A 58 -12.01 -4.86 -7.04
C GLU A 58 -12.00 -3.42 -6.51
N ASN A 59 -13.14 -2.91 -6.04
CA ASN A 59 -13.25 -1.55 -5.53
C ASN A 59 -12.42 -1.33 -4.26
N GLN A 60 -12.39 -2.31 -3.35
CA GLN A 60 -11.55 -2.21 -2.14
C GLN A 60 -10.06 -2.17 -2.49
N LEU A 61 -9.62 -3.03 -3.41
CA LEU A 61 -8.25 -3.03 -3.91
C LEU A 61 -7.93 -1.71 -4.64
N ALA A 62 -8.83 -1.25 -5.49
CA ALA A 62 -8.62 -0.06 -6.32
C ALA A 62 -8.52 1.24 -5.51
N ASN A 63 -9.13 1.30 -4.32
CA ASN A 63 -9.05 2.46 -3.44
C ASN A 63 -7.70 2.58 -2.72
N HIS A 64 -6.92 1.48 -2.66
CA HIS A 64 -5.61 1.50 -2.02
C HIS A 64 -4.58 2.24 -2.88
N LEU A 65 -3.79 3.11 -2.25
CA LEU A 65 -2.88 4.03 -2.93
C LEU A 65 -1.87 3.34 -3.88
N TYR A 66 -1.32 2.19 -3.47
CA TYR A 66 -0.33 1.45 -4.26
C TYR A 66 -0.92 0.47 -5.29
N ILE A 67 -2.22 0.21 -5.26
CA ILE A 67 -2.85 -0.76 -6.14
C ILE A 67 -3.54 -0.01 -7.29
N GLY A 68 -4.48 0.88 -6.96
CA GLY A 68 -5.26 1.58 -7.98
C GLY A 68 -6.11 0.64 -8.85
N ARG A 69 -6.87 1.21 -9.78
CA ARG A 69 -7.91 0.46 -10.51
C ARG A 69 -7.36 -0.58 -11.49
N TYR A 70 -6.22 -0.30 -12.12
CA TYR A 70 -5.61 -1.21 -13.08
C TYR A 70 -5.11 -2.49 -12.40
N LEU A 71 -4.26 -2.37 -11.37
CA LEU A 71 -3.75 -3.54 -10.67
C LEU A 71 -4.85 -4.30 -9.94
N ALA A 72 -5.86 -3.61 -9.40
CA ALA A 72 -7.03 -4.27 -8.82
C ALA A 72 -7.70 -5.24 -9.80
N ARG A 73 -7.93 -4.82 -11.04
CA ARG A 73 -8.47 -5.71 -12.08
C ARG A 73 -7.57 -6.89 -12.40
N CYS A 74 -6.26 -6.64 -12.51
CA CYS A 74 -5.28 -7.70 -12.75
C CYS A 74 -5.26 -8.73 -11.61
N ILE A 75 -5.32 -8.28 -10.36
CA ILE A 75 -5.37 -9.13 -9.17
C ILE A 75 -6.65 -9.96 -9.15
N ILE A 76 -7.81 -9.35 -9.41
CA ILE A 76 -9.09 -10.07 -9.44
C ILE A 76 -9.10 -11.12 -10.54
N ARG A 77 -8.67 -10.75 -11.76
CA ARG A 77 -8.57 -11.68 -12.88
C ARG A 77 -7.63 -12.84 -12.57
N TYR A 78 -6.49 -12.57 -11.95
CA TYR A 78 -5.56 -13.61 -11.51
C TYR A 78 -6.21 -14.55 -10.51
N ARG A 79 -6.89 -14.00 -9.49
CA ARG A 79 -7.61 -14.78 -8.49
C ARG A 79 -8.69 -15.68 -9.09
N ASP A 80 -9.42 -15.21 -10.10
CA ASP A 80 -10.47 -16.00 -10.75
C ASP A 80 -9.90 -17.15 -11.61
N THR A 81 -8.64 -17.03 -12.06
CA THR A 81 -7.96 -18.05 -12.87
C THR A 81 -7.08 -19.00 -12.05
N ALA A 82 -6.67 -18.59 -10.85
CA ALA A 82 -5.72 -19.31 -10.01
C ALA A 82 -6.45 -20.05 -8.88
N ASP A 83 -5.78 -21.05 -8.29
CA ASP A 83 -6.33 -21.74 -7.13
C ASP A 83 -6.49 -20.77 -5.93
N PRO A 84 -7.55 -20.90 -5.12
CA PRO A 84 -7.83 -19.99 -3.99
C PRO A 84 -6.69 -19.87 -2.98
N ASP A 85 -5.84 -20.90 -2.88
CA ASP A 85 -4.69 -20.94 -1.96
C ASP A 85 -3.39 -20.38 -2.54
N SER A 86 -3.35 -20.09 -3.84
CA SER A 86 -2.18 -19.53 -4.53
C SER A 86 -2.19 -17.99 -4.62
N CYS A 87 -3.24 -17.33 -4.11
CA CYS A 87 -3.33 -15.87 -4.11
C CYS A 87 -2.46 -15.27 -2.99
N SER A 88 -1.18 -15.07 -3.28
CA SER A 88 -0.23 -14.36 -2.42
C SER A 88 0.58 -13.31 -3.21
N VAL A 89 1.24 -12.40 -2.50
CA VAL A 89 2.05 -11.33 -3.13
C VAL A 89 3.18 -11.92 -3.97
N GLU A 90 3.79 -13.00 -3.50
CA GLU A 90 4.87 -13.69 -4.18
C GLU A 90 4.41 -14.24 -5.54
N HIS A 91 3.19 -14.76 -5.62
CA HIS A 91 2.62 -15.25 -6.86
C HIS A 91 2.30 -14.11 -7.82
N LEU A 92 1.74 -12.99 -7.32
CA LEU A 92 1.48 -11.80 -8.15
C LEU A 92 2.78 -11.25 -8.77
N VAL A 93 3.88 -11.27 -8.04
CA VAL A 93 5.20 -10.88 -8.55
C VAL A 93 5.72 -11.91 -9.56
N ARG A 94 5.62 -13.20 -9.26
CA ARG A 94 6.07 -14.29 -10.15
C ARG A 94 5.35 -14.30 -11.50
N HIS A 95 4.05 -14.00 -11.51
CA HIS A 95 3.23 -13.93 -12.72
C HIS A 95 3.31 -12.56 -13.42
N GLY A 96 4.16 -11.64 -12.95
CA GLY A 96 4.39 -10.35 -13.60
C GLY A 96 3.26 -9.33 -13.43
N ILE A 97 2.34 -9.56 -12.50
CA ILE A 97 1.25 -8.61 -12.18
C ILE A 97 1.79 -7.43 -11.37
N LEU A 98 2.73 -7.71 -10.47
CA LEU A 98 3.44 -6.71 -9.66
C LEU A 98 4.93 -6.77 -9.96
N THR A 99 5.60 -5.62 -9.96
CA THR A 99 7.06 -5.57 -9.87
C THR A 99 7.52 -5.96 -8.47
N GLN A 100 8.80 -6.31 -8.30
CA GLN A 100 9.33 -6.59 -6.96
C GLN A 100 9.16 -5.41 -6.00
N GLU A 101 9.41 -4.19 -6.47
CA GLU A 101 9.24 -2.97 -5.65
C GLU A 101 7.77 -2.77 -5.23
N GLN A 102 6.83 -2.98 -6.15
CA GLN A 102 5.40 -2.91 -5.84
C GLN A 102 5.01 -4.00 -4.85
N GLY A 103 5.50 -5.23 -5.03
CA GLY A 103 5.25 -6.35 -4.12
C GLY A 103 5.70 -6.05 -2.69
N GLN A 104 6.90 -5.46 -2.52
CA GLN A 104 7.40 -5.06 -1.20
C GLN A 104 6.50 -4.02 -0.53
N LYS A 105 6.13 -2.95 -1.25
CA LYS A 105 5.28 -1.88 -0.70
C LYS A 105 3.86 -2.35 -0.40
N ILE A 106 3.24 -3.07 -1.34
CA ILE A 106 1.87 -3.56 -1.22
C ILE A 106 1.80 -4.67 -0.18
N GLY A 107 2.86 -5.46 0.00
CA GLY A 107 2.93 -6.56 0.96
C GLY A 107 2.69 -6.15 2.41
N TRP A 108 2.97 -4.91 2.79
CA TRP A 108 2.62 -4.38 4.12
C TRP A 108 1.10 -4.35 4.36
N TYR A 109 0.32 -4.17 3.29
CA TYR A 109 -1.12 -3.92 3.33
C TYR A 109 -1.96 -5.10 2.89
N LEU A 110 -1.36 -6.21 2.47
CA LEU A 110 -2.09 -7.42 2.08
C LEU A 110 -2.01 -8.50 3.16
N ARG A 111 -3.08 -9.29 3.26
CA ARG A 111 -3.13 -10.55 4.01
C ARG A 111 -3.71 -11.66 3.16
#